data_AF-A0A7Z9BHK7-F1
#
_entry.id   AF-A0A7Z9BHK7-F1
#
_cell.length_a   1.000
_cell.length_b   1.000
_cell.length_c   1.000
_cell.angle_alpha   90.00
_cell.angle_beta   90.00
_cell.angle_gamma   90.00
#
_symmetry.space_group_name_H-M   'P 1'
#
loop_
_entity.id
_entity.type
_entity.pdbx_description
1 polymer ?
#
loop_
_entity_poly.entity_id
_entity_poly.type
_entity_poly.pdbx_seq_one_letter_code
_entity_poly.pdbx_strand_id
1 'polypeptide(L)'
;MTNPVSHRQLSGSNVLWQYVQSMEPETIAKLSQPEPEVAQIMENSLMQMLGGLPSEHFDVAITTNREDLGRLLASAMMNGYFLYNAKQRLEFEKSLSHASEA
;
A
#
# COMPACT_ATOMS: atom_id res chain seq x y z
N MET A 1 7.92 30.22 -40.68
CA MET A 1 9.23 29.80 -40.13
C MET A 1 8.94 28.77 -39.05
N THR A 2 9.13 27.49 -39.37
CA THR A 2 8.88 26.32 -38.51
C THR A 2 9.97 26.21 -37.44
N ASN A 3 9.59 26.03 -36.18
CA ASN A 3 10.52 25.66 -35.11
C ASN A 3 10.24 24.21 -34.68
N PRO A 4 11.20 23.27 -34.83
CA PRO A 4 10.98 21.86 -34.52
C PRO A 4 11.19 21.61 -33.01
N VAL A 5 10.14 21.17 -32.32
CA VAL A 5 10.27 20.69 -30.94
C VAL A 5 10.99 19.34 -30.99
N SER A 6 12.30 19.37 -30.75
CA SER A 6 13.11 18.18 -30.60
C SER A 6 12.69 17.45 -29.33
N HIS A 7 12.15 16.24 -29.49
CA HIS A 7 12.09 15.24 -28.43
C HIS A 7 13.52 14.99 -27.92
N ARG A 8 13.85 15.49 -26.73
CA ARG A 8 15.07 15.11 -26.03
C ARG A 8 14.72 14.56 -24.66
N GLN A 9 14.96 13.27 -24.52
CA GLN A 9 15.02 12.51 -23.29
C GLN A 9 15.89 13.25 -22.27
N LEU A 10 15.29 13.72 -21.17
CA LEU A 10 15.99 14.30 -20.02
C LEU A 10 15.72 13.43 -18.80
N SER A 11 16.48 12.35 -18.68
CA SER A 11 16.84 11.81 -17.37
C SER A 11 17.72 12.85 -16.67
N GLY A 12 17.34 13.33 -15.48
CA GLY A 12 18.27 14.02 -14.59
C GLY A 12 17.68 15.06 -13.63
N SER A 13 16.59 15.73 -13.99
CA SER A 13 15.91 16.67 -13.10
C SER A 13 14.51 16.90 -13.60
N ASN A 14 13.52 16.75 -12.73
CA ASN A 14 12.11 16.94 -13.07
C ASN A 14 11.93 18.38 -13.62
N VAL A 15 11.88 18.52 -14.95
CA VAL A 15 11.81 19.81 -15.66
C VAL A 15 10.56 20.59 -15.25
N LEU A 16 9.48 19.87 -14.94
CA LEU A 16 8.27 20.45 -14.39
C LEU A 16 8.51 21.02 -12.99
N TRP A 17 9.28 20.33 -12.15
CA TRP A 17 9.65 20.83 -10.83
C TRP A 17 10.50 22.11 -10.91
N GLN A 18 11.47 22.17 -11.83
CA GLN A 18 12.25 23.39 -12.06
C GLN A 18 11.38 24.54 -12.59
N TYR A 19 10.42 24.22 -13.48
CA TYR A 19 9.46 25.20 -13.97
C TYR A 19 8.56 25.74 -12.86
N VAL A 20 8.01 24.87 -12.01
CA VAL A 20 7.21 25.25 -10.84
C VAL A 20 8.02 26.11 -9.86
N GLN A 21 9.29 25.76 -9.60
CA GLN A 21 10.18 26.55 -8.75
C GLN A 21 10.53 27.93 -9.34
N SER A 22 10.50 28.07 -10.67
CA SER A 22 10.75 29.35 -11.35
C SER A 22 9.53 30.28 -11.39
N MET A 23 8.35 29.81 -10.97
CA MET A 23 7.14 30.62 -10.94
C MET A 23 7.12 31.60 -9.76
N GLU A 24 6.39 32.69 -9.92
CA GLU A 24 6.17 33.61 -8.81
C GLU A 24 5.38 32.95 -7.67
N PRO A 25 5.69 33.26 -6.39
CA PRO A 25 5.04 32.66 -5.23
C PRO A 25 3.52 32.76 -5.24
N GLU A 26 2.96 33.84 -5.80
CA GLU A 26 1.51 34.05 -5.91
C GLU A 26 0.86 33.08 -6.91
N THR A 27 1.57 32.73 -7.98
CA THR A 27 1.10 31.74 -8.97
C THR A 27 1.17 30.33 -8.39
N ILE A 28 2.22 30.02 -7.62
CA ILE A 28 2.33 28.76 -6.89
C ILE A 28 1.21 28.62 -5.86
N ALA A 29 0.91 29.68 -5.11
CA ALA A 29 -0.16 29.67 -4.11
C ALA A 29 -1.54 29.41 -4.74
N LYS A 30 -1.83 30.01 -5.91
CA LYS A 30 -3.07 29.76 -6.66
C LYS A 30 -3.14 28.35 -7.25
N LEU A 31 -2.03 27.84 -7.78
CA LEU A 31 -1.94 26.47 -8.30
C LEU A 31 -1.99 25.40 -7.19
N SER A 32 -1.58 25.74 -5.97
CA SER A 32 -1.60 24.84 -4.80
C SER A 32 -2.97 24.79 -4.11
N GLN A 33 -3.97 25.52 -4.62
CA GLN A 33 -5.34 25.47 -4.15
C GLN A 33 -6.22 24.76 -5.20
N PRO A 34 -6.25 23.42 -5.19
CA PRO A 34 -7.14 22.69 -6.08
C PRO A 34 -8.60 23.01 -5.75
N GLU A 35 -9.46 23.05 -6.77
CA GLU A 35 -10.89 23.10 -6.55
C GLU A 35 -11.34 21.84 -5.76
N PRO A 36 -12.39 21.94 -4.92
CA PRO A 36 -12.80 20.84 -4.03
C PRO A 36 -13.04 19.50 -4.75
N GLU A 37 -13.59 19.55 -5.98
CA GLU A 37 -13.82 18.37 -6.80
C GLU A 37 -12.50 17.70 -7.23
N VAL A 38 -11.51 18.50 -7.62
CA VAL A 38 -10.18 18.01 -8.01
C VAL A 38 -9.43 17.44 -6.80
N ALA A 39 -9.56 18.07 -5.63
CA ALA A 39 -8.99 17.57 -4.38
C ALA A 39 -9.56 16.20 -4.02
N GLN A 40 -10.88 16.00 -4.14
CA GLN A 40 -11.52 14.73 -3.87
C GLN A 40 -11.08 13.63 -4.85
N ILE A 41 -10.92 13.97 -6.14
CA ILE A 41 -10.40 13.04 -7.16
C ILE A 41 -8.95 12.65 -6.83
N MET A 42 -8.11 13.61 -6.40
CA MET A 42 -6.74 13.31 -5.98
C MET A 42 -6.70 12.43 -4.73
N GLU A 43 -7.52 12.69 -3.72
CA GLU A 43 -7.66 11.80 -2.56
C GLU A 43 -8.07 10.39 -2.96
N ASN A 44 -9.07 10.26 -3.85
CA ASN A 44 -9.51 8.97 -4.36
C ASN A 44 -8.43 8.26 -5.17
N SER A 45 -7.64 9.00 -5.95
CA SER A 45 -6.51 8.46 -6.71
C SER A 45 -5.40 8.00 -5.78
N LEU A 46 -5.07 8.79 -4.75
CA LEU A 46 -4.12 8.43 -3.71
C LEU A 46 -4.61 7.22 -2.92
N MET A 47 -5.87 7.15 -2.50
CA MET A 47 -6.44 5.98 -1.82
C MET A 47 -6.41 4.73 -2.70
N GLN A 48 -6.64 4.85 -4.02
CA GLN A 48 -6.50 3.71 -4.95
C GLN A 48 -5.03 3.27 -5.09
N MET A 49 -4.10 4.22 -5.17
CA MET A 49 -2.66 3.92 -5.18
C MET A 49 -2.21 3.29 -3.86
N LEU A 50 -2.67 3.82 -2.72
CA LEU A 50 -2.32 3.41 -1.36
C LEU A 50 -3.00 2.11 -0.95
N GLY A 51 -4.24 1.89 -1.38
CA GLY A 51 -5.04 0.68 -1.12
C GLY A 51 -4.63 -0.53 -1.97
N GLY A 52 -3.77 -0.32 -2.98
CA GLY A 52 -3.12 -1.36 -3.77
C GLY A 52 -1.63 -1.51 -3.47
N LEU A 53 -1.09 -0.87 -2.43
CA LEU A 53 0.34 -0.98 -2.13
C LEU A 53 0.68 -2.39 -1.64
N PRO A 54 1.75 -3.00 -2.20
CA PRO A 54 2.30 -4.22 -1.63
C PRO A 54 2.71 -3.94 -0.18
N SER A 55 2.15 -4.69 0.77
CA SER A 55 2.47 -4.57 2.20
C SER A 55 3.96 -4.84 2.52
N GLU A 56 4.72 -5.38 1.56
CA GLU A 56 6.15 -5.64 1.67
C GLU A 56 7.02 -4.38 1.54
N HIS A 57 6.49 -3.28 0.99
CA HIS A 57 7.26 -2.06 0.71
C HIS A 57 6.77 -0.82 1.46
N PHE A 58 5.69 -0.94 2.24
CA PHE A 58 5.06 0.17 2.93
C PHE A 58 4.61 -0.23 4.33
N ASP A 59 4.87 0.65 5.30
CA ASP A 59 4.35 0.50 6.65
C ASP A 59 2.81 0.69 6.64
N VAL A 60 2.07 -0.34 7.06
CA VAL A 60 0.61 -0.30 7.17
C VAL A 60 0.22 0.05 8.60
N ALA A 61 -0.44 1.19 8.79
CA ALA A 61 -1.05 1.57 10.07
C ALA A 61 -2.55 1.23 10.06
N ILE A 62 -3.00 0.48 11.07
CA ILE A 62 -4.42 0.15 11.27
C ILE A 62 -4.95 0.92 12.48
N THR A 63 -5.92 1.80 12.26
CA THR A 63 -6.63 2.51 13.33
C THR A 63 -7.95 1.81 13.62
N THR A 64 -8.18 1.41 14.87
CA THR A 64 -9.41 0.72 15.29
C THR A 64 -9.75 1.02 16.75
N ASN A 65 -10.97 0.69 17.17
CA ASN A 65 -11.41 0.84 18.56
C ASN A 65 -11.06 -0.41 19.40
N ARG A 66 -11.22 -0.31 20.72
CA ARG A 66 -10.90 -1.39 21.67
C ARG A 66 -11.73 -2.65 21.41
N GLU A 67 -13.01 -2.53 21.07
CA GLU A 67 -13.90 -3.68 20.88
C GLU A 67 -13.49 -4.47 19.64
N ASP A 68 -13.34 -3.79 18.51
CA ASP A 68 -12.97 -4.41 17.23
C ASP A 68 -11.56 -5.02 17.29
N LEU A 69 -10.61 -4.35 17.96
CA LEU A 69 -9.29 -4.91 18.22
C LEU A 69 -9.39 -6.20 19.06
N GLY A 70 -10.22 -6.21 20.10
CA GLY A 70 -10.43 -7.39 20.94
C GLY A 70 -10.99 -8.57 20.15
N ARG A 71 -11.98 -8.34 19.28
CA ARG A 71 -12.55 -9.36 18.38
C ARG A 71 -11.52 -9.91 17.39
N LEU A 72 -10.70 -9.03 16.81
CA LEU A 72 -9.63 -9.41 15.90
C LEU A 72 -8.62 -10.32 16.59
N LEU A 73 -8.15 -9.95 17.78
CA LEU A 73 -7.20 -10.75 18.57
C LEU A 73 -7.78 -12.10 18.97
N ALA A 74 -9.03 -12.15 19.43
CA ALA A 74 -9.71 -13.40 19.77
C ALA A 74 -9.79 -14.36 18.57
N SER A 75 -10.14 -13.82 17.39
CA SER A 75 -10.22 -14.59 16.14
C SER A 75 -8.84 -15.10 15.71
N ALA A 76 -7.81 -14.27 15.80
CA ALA A 76 -6.44 -14.66 15.49
C ALA A 76 -5.94 -15.78 16.41
N MET A 77 -6.23 -15.71 17.72
CA MET A 77 -5.88 -16.76 18.68
C MET A 77 -6.57 -18.09 18.37
N MET A 78 -7.87 -18.06 18.04
CA MET A 78 -8.61 -19.27 17.64
C MET A 78 -8.02 -19.90 16.37
N ASN A 79 -7.71 -19.08 15.36
CA ASN A 79 -7.08 -19.55 14.14
C ASN A 79 -5.68 -20.14 14.39
N GLY A 80 -4.90 -19.53 15.28
CA GLY A 80 -3.59 -20.05 15.71
C GLY A 80 -3.70 -21.44 16.36
N TYR A 81 -4.67 -21.62 17.26
CA TYR A 81 -4.90 -22.92 17.91
C TYR A 81 -5.36 -23.98 16.90
N PHE A 82 -6.21 -23.63 15.94
CA PHE A 82 -6.64 -24.53 14.88
C PHE A 82 -5.46 -25.04 14.03
N LEU A 83 -4.58 -24.14 13.61
CA LEU A 83 -3.36 -24.48 12.85
C LEU A 83 -2.43 -25.40 13.65
N TYR A 84 -2.27 -25.14 14.95
CA TYR A 84 -1.46 -26.00 15.82
C TYR A 84 -2.02 -27.41 15.92
N ASN A 85 -3.34 -27.56 16.12
CA ASN A 85 -3.97 -28.88 16.17
C ASN A 85 -3.88 -29.62 14.83
N ALA A 86 -4.06 -28.91 13.71
CA ALA A 86 -3.89 -29.49 12.37
C ALA A 86 -2.46 -30.02 12.17
N LYS A 87 -1.45 -29.27 12.61
CA LYS A 87 -0.05 -29.73 12.60
C LYS A 87 0.15 -30.98 13.46
N GLN A 88 -0.36 -30.98 14.70
CA GLN A 88 -0.24 -32.13 15.61
C GLN A 88 -0.86 -33.40 15.02
N ARG A 89 -2.04 -33.27 14.40
CA ARG A 89 -2.70 -34.39 13.72
C ARG A 89 -1.87 -34.91 12.55
N LEU A 90 -1.33 -34.02 11.71
CA LEU A 90 -0.48 -34.40 10.58
C LEU A 90 0.78 -35.13 11.04
N GLU A 91 1.44 -34.64 12.10
CA GLU A 91 2.64 -35.28 12.66
C GLU A 91 2.33 -36.66 13.22
N PHE A 92 1.18 -36.81 13.89
CA PHE A 92 0.71 -38.10 14.39
C PHE A 92 0.42 -39.09 13.25
N GLU A 93 -0.32 -38.66 12.21
CA GLU A 93 -0.62 -39.50 11.04
C GLU A 93 0.66 -39.99 10.33
N LYS A 94 1.67 -39.11 10.18
CA LYS A 94 2.99 -39.51 9.65
C LYS A 94 3.71 -40.53 10.52
N SER A 95 3.64 -40.37 11.85
CA SER A 95 4.27 -41.33 12.77
C SER A 95 3.64 -42.72 12.67
N LEU A 96 2.31 -42.78 12.48
CA LEU A 96 1.58 -44.04 12.30
C LEU A 96 1.85 -44.69 10.94
N SER A 97 1.96 -43.91 9.86
CA SER A 97 2.31 -44.46 8.55
C SER A 97 3.70 -45.08 8.55
N HIS A 98 4.68 -44.42 9.18
CA HIS A 98 6.02 -44.98 9.35
C HIS A 98 6.04 -46.25 10.22
N ALA A 99 5.17 -46.35 11.23
CA ALA A 99 5.05 -47.55 12.05
C ALA A 99 4.34 -48.72 11.33
N SER A 100 3.54 -48.43 10.30
CA SER A 100 2.85 -49.45 9.49
C SER A 100 3.71 -50.03 8.37
N GLU A 101 4.84 -49.39 8.02
CA GLU A 101 5.76 -49.84 6.97
C GLU A 101 7.01 -50.57 7.52
N ALA A 102 7.16 -50.65 8.84
CA ALA A 102 8.21 -51.40 9.55
C ALA A 102 7.66 -52.73 10.11
#